data_AF-A0A426UJ95-F1
#
_entry.id   AF-A0A426UJ95-F1
#
_cell.length_a   1.000
_cell.length_b   1.000
_cell.length_c   1.000
_cell.angle_alpha   90.00
_cell.angle_beta   90.00
_cell.angle_gamma   90.00
#
_symmetry.space_group_name_H-M   'P 1'
#
loop_
_entity.id
_entity.type
_entity.pdbx_description
1 polymer ?
#
loop_
_entity_poly.entity_id
_entity_poly.type
_entity_poly.pdbx_seq_one_letter_code
_entity_poly.pdbx_strand_id
1 'polypeptide(L)'
;PGPCLQRLLDKLAARTVVLPPLRERTEDIRELLTALAPRPAPGSPPLTWTLDALRALEQHPWPGNVTELAHVVHALAEHRRASGPVRRAELPDPVREGPASRPLSPMEHAERATILETLHRHGGNKSRAAAALGIGRATLYRKLREYEG
;
A
#
# COMPACT_ATOMS: atom_id res chain seq x y z
N PRO A 1 -22.65 24.73 5.68
CA PRO A 1 -23.68 23.67 5.79
C PRO A 1 -25.07 24.28 6.08
N GLY A 2 -26.11 23.91 5.31
CA GLY A 2 -27.45 24.47 5.48
C GLY A 2 -28.19 23.94 6.72
N PRO A 3 -29.20 24.67 7.24
CA PRO A 3 -29.90 24.35 8.50
C PRO A 3 -30.60 22.97 8.50
N CYS A 4 -30.94 22.44 7.32
CA CYS A 4 -31.54 21.12 7.18
C CYS A 4 -30.54 19.97 7.42
N LEU A 5 -29.29 20.14 7.00
CA LEU A 5 -28.22 19.16 7.23
C LEU A 5 -27.86 19.08 8.72
N GLN A 6 -27.81 20.23 9.41
CA GLN A 6 -27.53 20.29 10.84
C GLN A 6 -28.59 19.54 11.65
N ARG A 7 -29.88 19.79 11.39
CA ARG A 7 -30.99 19.09 12.10
C ARG A 7 -30.98 17.57 11.86
N LEU A 8 -30.50 17.12 10.70
CA LEU A 8 -30.39 15.69 10.38
C LEU A 8 -29.20 15.05 11.11
N LEU A 9 -28.05 15.74 11.14
CA LEU A 9 -26.88 15.30 11.89
C LEU A 9 -27.16 15.24 13.39
N ASP A 10 -27.86 16.21 13.97
CA ASP A 10 -28.20 16.23 15.40
C ASP A 10 -29.11 15.05 15.80
N LYS A 11 -30.01 14.61 14.91
CA LYS A 11 -30.84 13.41 15.12
C LYS A 11 -30.04 12.11 15.05
N LEU A 12 -29.04 12.05 14.16
CA LEU A 12 -28.19 10.88 13.97
C LEU A 12 -27.06 10.81 15.02
N ALA A 13 -26.66 11.95 15.57
CA ALA A 13 -25.57 12.07 16.54
C ALA A 13 -25.91 11.53 17.94
N ALA A 14 -27.16 11.09 18.18
CA ALA A 14 -27.58 10.57 19.48
C ALA A 14 -26.74 9.36 19.96
N ARG A 15 -26.11 8.62 19.04
CA ARG A 15 -25.16 7.54 19.33
C ARG A 15 -24.06 7.50 18.26
N THR A 16 -22.94 8.17 18.52
CA THR A 16 -21.73 8.05 17.69
C THR A 16 -20.88 6.87 18.15
N VAL A 17 -20.54 5.98 17.22
CA VAL A 17 -19.52 4.93 17.43
C VAL A 17 -18.27 5.34 16.68
N VAL A 18 -17.15 5.47 17.38
CA VAL A 18 -15.85 5.74 16.76
C VAL A 18 -15.30 4.43 16.24
N LEU A 19 -15.15 4.31 14.92
CA LEU A 19 -14.54 3.15 14.30
C LEU A 19 -13.04 3.39 14.14
N PRO A 20 -12.17 2.61 14.80
CA PRO A 20 -10.74 2.78 14.64
C PRO A 20 -10.30 2.44 13.21
N PRO A 21 -9.24 3.08 12.71
CA PRO A 21 -8.66 2.74 11.42
C PRO A 21 -8.02 1.35 11.44
N LEU A 22 -7.93 0.70 10.27
CA LEU A 22 -7.43 -0.67 10.16
C LEU A 22 -6.05 -0.92 10.80
N ARG A 23 -5.15 0.07 10.75
CA ARG A 23 -3.82 0.00 11.40
C ARG A 23 -3.86 -0.16 12.94
N GLU A 24 -4.97 0.21 13.58
CA GLU A 24 -5.17 0.08 15.03
C GLU A 24 -5.88 -1.24 15.40
N ARG A 25 -6.22 -2.06 14.39
CA ARG A 25 -6.92 -3.35 14.52
C ARG A 25 -6.38 -4.37 13.51
N THR A 26 -5.05 -4.51 13.47
CA THR A 26 -4.36 -5.38 12.50
C THR A 26 -4.76 -6.85 12.62
N GLU A 27 -5.23 -7.27 13.79
CA GLU A 27 -5.78 -8.60 14.08
C GLU A 27 -7.00 -8.93 13.21
N ASP A 28 -7.81 -7.93 12.86
CA ASP A 28 -9.00 -8.10 12.02
C ASP A 28 -8.64 -8.36 10.56
N ILE A 29 -7.41 -8.04 10.13
CA ILE A 29 -7.00 -8.14 8.72
C ILE A 29 -7.21 -9.56 8.22
N ARG A 30 -6.85 -10.60 8.99
CA ARG A 30 -6.99 -11.99 8.54
C ARG A 30 -8.44 -12.40 8.31
N GLU A 31 -9.34 -11.97 9.19
CA GLU A 31 -10.76 -12.23 9.05
C GLU A 31 -11.34 -11.44 7.87
N LEU A 32 -10.95 -10.16 7.74
CA LEU A 32 -11.33 -9.30 6.63
C LEU A 32 -10.85 -9.82 5.28
N LEU A 33 -9.65 -10.39 5.17
CA LEU A 33 -9.17 -10.99 3.91
C LEU A 33 -10.10 -12.11 3.43
N THR A 34 -10.64 -12.89 4.37
CA THR A 34 -11.58 -13.98 4.05
C THR A 34 -12.96 -13.43 3.68
N ALA A 35 -13.42 -12.41 4.40
CA ALA A 35 -14.73 -11.78 4.17
C ALA A 35 -14.79 -10.93 2.88
N LEU A 36 -13.68 -10.29 2.51
CA LEU A 36 -13.56 -9.43 1.33
C LEU A 36 -13.21 -10.22 0.06
N ALA A 37 -12.72 -11.45 0.20
CA ALA A 37 -12.46 -12.30 -0.95
C ALA A 37 -13.77 -12.59 -1.70
N PRO A 38 -13.79 -12.44 -3.05
CA PRO A 38 -14.92 -12.89 -3.86
C PRO A 38 -15.24 -14.35 -3.57
N ARG A 39 -16.53 -14.71 -3.63
CA ARG A 39 -16.92 -16.11 -3.52
C ARG A 39 -16.20 -16.92 -4.60
N PRO A 40 -15.48 -17.98 -4.23
CA PRO A 40 -14.78 -18.80 -5.21
C PRO A 40 -15.81 -19.41 -6.17
N ALA A 41 -15.42 -19.53 -7.44
CA ALA A 41 -16.19 -20.30 -8.41
C ALA A 41 -16.33 -21.75 -7.91
N PRO A 42 -17.43 -22.46 -8.25
CA PRO A 42 -17.61 -23.86 -7.89
C PRO A 42 -16.38 -24.70 -8.29
N GLY A 43 -15.75 -25.36 -7.30
CA GLY A 43 -14.55 -26.19 -7.52
C GLY A 43 -13.21 -25.46 -7.39
N SER A 44 -13.18 -24.15 -7.16
CA SER A 44 -11.95 -23.42 -6.85
C SER A 44 -11.76 -23.26 -5.34
N PRO A 45 -10.53 -23.44 -4.80
CA PRO A 45 -10.27 -23.16 -3.40
C PRO A 45 -10.35 -21.64 -3.13
N PRO A 46 -10.71 -21.21 -1.90
CA PRO A 46 -10.65 -19.81 -1.53
C PRO A 46 -9.22 -19.25 -1.61
N LEU A 47 -9.11 -17.93 -1.70
CA LEU A 47 -7.81 -17.27 -1.73
C LEU A 47 -7.07 -17.56 -0.42
N THR A 48 -5.92 -18.20 -0.53
CA THR A 48 -5.04 -18.51 0.59
C THR A 48 -3.81 -17.61 0.55
N TRP A 49 -3.13 -17.46 1.69
CA TRP A 49 -2.03 -16.50 1.84
C TRP A 49 -0.83 -17.17 2.47
N THR A 50 0.38 -16.84 2.01
CA THR A 50 1.60 -17.25 2.70
C THR A 50 1.84 -16.38 3.94
N LEU A 51 2.63 -16.89 4.90
CA LEU A 51 2.89 -16.17 6.15
C LEU A 51 3.61 -14.82 5.93
N ASP A 52 4.51 -14.74 4.95
CA ASP A 52 5.20 -13.51 4.55
C ASP A 52 4.25 -12.48 3.92
N ALA A 53 3.25 -12.93 3.15
CA ALA A 53 2.22 -12.06 2.59
C ALA A 53 1.32 -11.49 3.70
N LEU A 54 0.88 -12.35 4.64
CA LEU A 54 0.09 -11.94 5.80
C LEU A 54 0.84 -10.90 6.65
N ARG A 55 2.12 -11.13 6.93
CA ARG A 55 2.94 -10.18 7.68
C ARG A 55 3.06 -8.83 6.97
N ALA A 56 3.22 -8.82 5.65
CA ALA A 56 3.28 -7.58 4.87
C ALA A 56 1.95 -6.81 4.92
N LEU A 57 0.81 -7.53 4.82
CA LEU A 57 -0.53 -6.95 4.96
C LEU A 57 -0.76 -6.38 6.37
N GLU A 58 -0.30 -7.07 7.42
CA GLU A 58 -0.42 -6.63 8.82
C GLU A 58 0.45 -5.40 9.14
N GLN A 59 1.58 -5.23 8.45
CA GLN A 59 2.51 -4.11 8.68
C GLN A 59 2.15 -2.85 7.87
N HIS A 60 1.33 -2.98 6.83
CA HIS A 60 0.94 -1.84 6.00
C HIS A 60 0.03 -0.87 6.78
N PRO A 61 0.25 0.46 6.70
CA PRO A 61 -0.55 1.44 7.44
C PRO A 61 -2.00 1.62 6.96
N TRP A 62 -2.37 1.06 5.81
CA TRP A 62 -3.71 1.14 5.21
C TRP A 62 -4.30 2.57 5.21
N PRO A 63 -3.70 3.54 4.52
CA PRO A 63 -4.24 4.91 4.42
C PRO A 63 -5.67 4.95 3.87
N GLY A 64 -6.05 4.01 3.00
CA GLY A 64 -7.43 3.84 2.51
C GLY A 64 -8.25 2.81 3.32
N ASN A 65 -7.76 2.38 4.49
CA ASN A 65 -8.46 1.52 5.44
C ASN A 65 -8.98 0.22 4.78
N VAL A 66 -10.15 -0.28 5.19
CA VAL A 66 -10.78 -1.48 4.61
C VAL A 66 -11.03 -1.35 3.10
N THR A 67 -11.27 -0.14 2.58
CA THR A 67 -11.50 0.06 1.14
C THR A 67 -10.26 -0.26 0.32
N GLU A 68 -9.08 0.16 0.77
CA GLU A 68 -7.81 -0.20 0.14
C GLU A 68 -7.55 -1.71 0.24
N LEU A 69 -7.76 -2.31 1.40
CA LEU A 69 -7.64 -3.77 1.59
C LEU A 69 -8.54 -4.53 0.61
N ALA A 70 -9.81 -4.12 0.48
CA ALA A 70 -10.76 -4.73 -0.43
C ALA A 70 -10.29 -4.63 -1.88
N HIS A 71 -9.82 -3.46 -2.33
CA HIS A 71 -9.27 -3.31 -3.68
C HIS A 71 -8.09 -4.24 -3.95
N VAL A 72 -7.17 -4.39 -2.98
CA VAL A 72 -6.03 -5.32 -3.12
C VAL A 72 -6.52 -6.76 -3.25
N VAL A 73 -7.46 -7.20 -2.41
CA VAL A 73 -8.02 -8.55 -2.45
C VAL A 73 -8.77 -8.82 -3.75
N HIS A 74 -9.61 -7.89 -4.20
CA HIS A 74 -10.35 -8.01 -5.46
C HIS A 74 -9.41 -8.08 -6.67
N ALA A 75 -8.42 -7.19 -6.75
CA ALA A 75 -7.45 -7.20 -7.83
C ALA A 75 -6.65 -8.52 -7.89
N LEU A 76 -6.28 -9.08 -6.73
CA LEU A 76 -5.63 -10.39 -6.65
C LEU A 76 -6.57 -11.51 -7.07
N ALA A 77 -7.83 -11.51 -6.65
CA ALA A 77 -8.78 -12.54 -7.04
C ALA A 77 -9.09 -12.53 -8.55
N GLU A 78 -9.10 -11.36 -9.19
CA GLU A 78 -9.43 -11.23 -10.62
C GLU A 78 -8.23 -11.43 -11.55
N HIS A 79 -7.05 -10.93 -11.20
CA HIS A 79 -5.91 -10.89 -12.13
C HIS A 79 -4.88 -12.01 -11.91
N ARG A 80 -4.96 -12.72 -10.78
CA ARG A 80 -4.00 -13.76 -10.47
C ARG A 80 -4.22 -15.02 -11.31
N ARG A 81 -3.17 -15.42 -12.02
CA ARG A 81 -3.14 -16.65 -12.84
C ARG A 81 -2.53 -17.86 -12.11
N ALA A 82 -1.82 -17.62 -11.01
CA ALA A 82 -1.20 -18.67 -10.22
C ALA A 82 -2.24 -19.38 -9.33
N SER A 83 -2.09 -20.69 -9.19
CA SER A 83 -2.81 -21.52 -8.23
C SER A 83 -1.98 -21.71 -6.96
N GLY A 84 -2.64 -21.68 -5.79
CA GLY A 84 -1.99 -21.81 -4.48
C GLY A 84 -2.03 -20.52 -3.63
N PRO A 85 -1.26 -20.42 -2.53
CA PRO A 85 -1.30 -19.27 -1.65
C PRO A 85 -0.62 -18.04 -2.26
N VAL A 86 -1.21 -16.86 -2.05
CA VAL A 86 -0.69 -15.55 -2.47
C VAL A 86 0.60 -15.28 -1.72
N ARG A 87 1.65 -14.98 -2.47
CA ARG A 87 2.99 -14.67 -1.96
C ARG A 87 3.18 -13.18 -1.79
N ARG A 88 4.12 -12.76 -0.93
CA ARG A 88 4.45 -11.34 -0.74
C ARG A 88 4.83 -10.64 -2.06
N ALA A 89 5.49 -11.34 -2.97
CA ALA A 89 5.88 -10.80 -4.28
C ALA A 89 4.68 -10.44 -5.20
N GLU A 90 3.51 -11.05 -4.94
CA GLU A 90 2.28 -10.81 -5.70
C GLU A 90 1.49 -9.61 -5.16
N LEU A 91 1.86 -9.10 -3.96
CA LEU A 91 1.23 -7.92 -3.38
C LEU A 91 1.65 -6.64 -4.13
N PRO A 92 0.79 -5.61 -4.13
CA PRO A 92 1.15 -4.30 -4.66
C PRO A 92 2.42 -3.76 -3.99
N ASP A 93 3.25 -3.06 -4.77
CA ASP A 93 4.51 -2.44 -4.32
C ASP A 93 4.44 -1.78 -2.93
N PRO A 94 3.46 -0.90 -2.61
CA PRO A 94 3.40 -0.26 -1.29
C PRO A 94 3.18 -1.24 -0.14
N VAL A 95 2.42 -2.30 -0.35
CA VAL A 95 2.16 -3.35 0.66
C VAL A 95 3.35 -4.30 0.73
N ARG A 96 3.95 -4.62 -0.42
CA ARG A 96 5.09 -5.53 -0.52
C ARG A 96 6.34 -4.96 0.14
N GLU A 97 6.63 -3.69 -0.09
CA GLU A 97 7.77 -2.97 0.48
C GLU A 97 7.57 -2.76 2.00
N GLY A 98 6.32 -2.77 2.46
CA GLY A 98 5.98 -2.48 3.84
C GLY A 98 6.11 -0.98 4.12
N PRO A 99 5.93 -0.54 5.37
CA PRO A 99 6.32 0.81 5.73
C PRO A 99 7.82 0.91 5.48
N ALA A 100 8.22 1.58 4.39
CA ALA A 100 9.59 2.02 4.16
C ALA A 100 10.11 2.52 5.51
N SER A 101 11.24 1.98 5.94
CA SER A 101 11.80 2.23 7.26
C SER A 101 11.79 3.74 7.51
N ARG A 102 10.86 4.19 8.37
CA ARG A 102 10.40 5.58 8.53
C ARG A 102 9.66 6.18 7.30
N PRO A 103 8.49 6.83 7.52
CA PRO A 103 7.85 7.61 6.47
C PRO A 103 8.82 8.71 6.01
N LEU A 104 9.07 8.75 4.70
CA LEU A 104 9.89 9.79 4.09
C LEU A 104 9.27 11.15 4.40
N SER A 105 10.09 12.08 4.89
CA SER A 105 9.72 13.48 5.04
C SER A 105 9.33 14.08 3.68
N PRO A 106 8.57 15.20 3.66
CA PRO A 106 8.24 15.89 2.41
C PRO A 106 9.48 16.21 1.54
N MET A 107 10.61 16.49 2.19
CA MET A 107 11.90 16.71 1.54
C MET A 107 12.43 15.43 0.87
N GLU A 108 12.39 14.30 1.58
CA GLU A 108 12.81 13.00 1.04
C GLU A 108 11.90 12.51 -0.10
N HIS A 109 10.60 12.84 -0.07
CA HIS A 109 9.68 12.60 -1.19
C HIS A 109 10.04 13.43 -2.43
N ALA A 110 10.27 14.74 -2.25
CA ALA A 110 10.67 15.62 -3.35
C ALA A 110 12.01 15.16 -3.95
N GLU A 111 12.94 14.73 -3.09
CA GLU A 111 14.23 14.20 -3.52
C GLU A 111 14.08 12.89 -4.32
N ARG A 112 13.32 11.91 -3.82
CA ARG A 112 13.04 10.65 -4.53
C ARG A 112 12.40 10.91 -5.89
N ALA A 113 11.37 11.77 -5.94
CA ALA A 113 10.69 12.12 -7.19
C ALA A 113 11.66 12.71 -8.22
N THR A 114 12.52 13.65 -7.79
CA THR A 114 13.52 14.29 -8.65
C THR A 114 14.54 13.29 -9.18
N ILE A 115 14.99 12.34 -8.34
CA ILE A 115 15.93 11.29 -8.74
C ILE A 115 15.31 10.35 -9.78
N LEU A 116 14.07 9.91 -9.56
CA LEU A 116 13.37 9.00 -10.48
C LEU A 116 13.06 9.69 -11.81
N GLU A 117 12.61 10.94 -11.80
CA GLU A 117 12.35 11.71 -13.01
C GLU A 117 13.63 11.89 -13.83
N THR A 118 14.75 12.21 -13.16
CA THR A 118 16.03 12.41 -13.84
C THR A 118 16.56 11.10 -14.42
N LEU A 119 16.39 9.98 -13.71
CA LEU A 119 16.72 8.66 -14.25
C LEU A 119 15.87 8.33 -15.48
N HIS A 120 14.57 8.62 -15.45
CA HIS A 120 13.69 8.41 -16.59
C HIS A 120 14.11 9.24 -17.80
N ARG A 121 14.38 10.53 -17.60
CA ARG A 121 14.83 11.47 -18.64
C ARG A 121 16.15 11.05 -19.31
N HIS A 122 17.00 10.34 -18.58
CA HIS A 122 18.28 9.83 -19.07
C HIS A 122 18.25 8.33 -19.41
N GLY A 123 17.07 7.72 -19.59
CA GLY A 123 16.92 6.33 -20.02
C GLY A 123 17.54 5.31 -19.05
N GLY A 124 17.52 5.60 -17.75
CA GLY A 124 18.10 4.76 -16.71
C GLY A 124 19.63 4.85 -16.57
N ASN A 125 20.29 5.73 -17.33
CA ASN A 125 21.74 5.91 -17.23
C ASN A 125 22.13 6.64 -15.94
N LYS A 126 22.47 5.86 -14.91
CA LYS A 126 22.81 6.33 -13.56
C LYS A 126 23.99 7.32 -13.53
N SER A 127 24.95 7.19 -14.44
CA SER A 127 26.09 8.11 -14.55
C SER A 127 25.64 9.50 -15.02
N ARG A 128 24.82 9.55 -16.06
CA ARG A 128 24.28 10.79 -16.60
C ARG A 128 23.28 11.44 -15.66
N ALA A 129 22.44 10.63 -15.01
CA ALA A 129 21.51 11.12 -14.00
C ALA A 129 22.24 11.73 -12.79
N ALA A 130 23.31 11.09 -12.29
CA ALA A 130 24.12 11.65 -11.22
C ALA A 130 24.75 13.00 -11.61
N ALA A 131 25.31 13.10 -12.82
CA ALA A 131 25.87 14.34 -13.34
C ALA A 131 24.81 15.45 -13.49
N ALA A 132 23.62 15.11 -13.99
CA ALA A 132 22.51 16.06 -14.15
C ALA A 132 21.95 16.54 -12.81
N LEU A 133 21.97 15.69 -11.78
CA LEU A 133 21.58 16.03 -10.41
C LEU A 133 22.68 16.77 -9.63
N GLY A 134 23.88 16.93 -10.19
CA GLY A 134 25.03 17.54 -9.51
C GLY A 134 25.57 16.74 -8.33
N ILE A 135 25.29 15.44 -8.27
CA ILE A 135 25.74 14.55 -7.18
C ILE A 135 26.74 13.51 -7.65
N GLY A 136 27.60 13.05 -6.74
CA GLY A 136 28.50 11.93 -7.01
C GLY A 136 27.72 10.62 -7.24
N ARG A 137 28.25 9.74 -8.08
CA ARG A 137 27.64 8.42 -8.37
C ARG A 137 27.38 7.61 -7.10
N ALA A 138 28.33 7.58 -6.17
CA ALA A 138 28.18 6.88 -4.90
C ALA A 138 27.00 7.40 -4.06
N THR A 139 26.74 8.72 -4.10
CA THR A 139 25.60 9.35 -3.44
C THR A 139 24.29 8.92 -4.10
N LEU A 140 24.21 8.89 -5.43
CA LEU A 140 23.04 8.38 -6.14
C LEU A 140 22.76 6.92 -5.79
N TYR A 141 23.77 6.05 -5.79
CA TYR A 141 23.61 4.64 -5.42
C TYR A 141 23.23 4.45 -3.95
N ARG A 142 23.68 5.32 -3.03
CA ARG A 142 23.25 5.29 -1.63
C ARG A 142 21.77 5.64 -1.52
N LYS A 143 21.33 6.75 -2.15
CA LYS A 143 19.94 7.20 -2.13
C LYS A 143 18.99 6.20 -2.80
N LEU A 144 19.40 5.58 -3.91
CA LEU A 144 18.60 4.53 -4.54
C LEU A 144 18.42 3.33 -3.60
N ARG A 145 19.48 2.86 -2.94
CA ARG A 145 19.38 1.76 -1.96
C ARG A 145 18.54 2.12 -0.74
N GLU A 146 18.57 3.38 -0.32
CA GLU A 146 17.78 3.91 0.80
C GLU A 146 16.28 4.01 0.46
N TYR A 147 15.92 4.09 -0.83
CA TYR A 147 14.53 4.09 -1.31
C TYR A 147 14.06 2.76 -1.93
N GLU A 148 14.96 1.79 -2.11
CA GLU A 148 14.68 0.44 -2.61
C GLU A 148 14.48 -0.57 -1.45
N GLY A 149 14.60 -0.13 -0.19
CA GLY A 149 14.57 -0.98 1.02
C GLY A 149 13.47 -0.65 2.01
#